data_AF-A0A398CL82-F1
#
_entry.id   AF-A0A398CL82-F1
#
_cell.length_a   1.000
_cell.length_b   1.000
_cell.length_c   1.000
_cell.angle_alpha   90.00
_cell.angle_beta   90.00
_cell.angle_gamma   90.00
#
_symmetry.space_group_name_H-M   'P 1'
#
loop_
_entity.id
_entity.type
_entity.pdbx_description
1 polymer ?
#
loop_
_entity_poly.entity_id
_entity_poly.type
_entity_poly.pdbx_seq_one_letter_code
_entity_poly.pdbx_strand_id
1 'polypeptide(L)'
;MTKLSRAALDEAGRERWERLNDSPVTILQIGEGQFLRGFFDWMIHRCRAEGLYDGAIAVSQPRPSGKRKLDALARQDGLYTLVIRGLRMERLSSAKKS
;
A
#
# COMPACT_ATOMS: atom_id res chain seq x y z
N MET A 1 18.15 4.90 4.20
CA MET A 1 16.70 5.16 3.96
C MET A 1 16.04 5.33 5.32
N THR A 2 15.35 6.45 5.54
CA THR A 2 14.60 6.70 6.77
C THR A 2 13.48 5.66 6.88
N LYS A 3 13.34 5.02 8.05
CA LYS A 3 12.22 4.11 8.28
C LYS A 3 10.93 4.93 8.33
N LEU A 4 9.91 4.49 7.60
CA LEU A 4 8.59 5.10 7.70
C LEU A 4 8.02 4.86 9.09
N SER A 5 7.31 5.85 9.58
CA SER A 5 6.52 5.80 10.82
C SER A 5 5.47 6.89 10.74
N ARG A 6 4.50 6.87 11.65
CA ARG A 6 3.50 7.94 11.82
C ARG A 6 4.14 9.32 11.91
N ALA A 7 5.31 9.44 12.53
CA ALA A 7 6.04 10.71 12.65
C ALA A 7 6.52 11.28 11.31
N ALA A 8 6.68 10.43 10.29
CA ALA A 8 7.08 10.84 8.95
C ALA A 8 5.91 11.33 8.07
N LEU A 9 4.66 11.22 8.54
CA LEU A 9 3.48 11.67 7.81
C LEU A 9 3.31 13.19 7.95
N ASP A 10 2.74 13.82 6.92
CA ASP A 10 2.18 15.17 7.02
C ASP A 10 0.88 15.17 7.83
N GLU A 11 0.27 16.34 8.03
CA GLU A 11 -0.98 16.47 8.77
C GLU A 11 -2.11 15.62 8.17
N ALA A 12 -2.35 15.78 6.87
CA ALA A 12 -3.37 15.01 6.16
C ALA A 12 -3.09 13.49 6.18
N GLY A 13 -1.82 13.08 6.13
CA GLY A 13 -1.40 11.69 6.26
C GLY A 13 -1.69 11.12 7.65
N ARG A 14 -1.43 11.89 8.71
CA ARG A 14 -1.75 11.50 10.08
C ARG A 14 -3.25 11.33 10.27
N GLU A 15 -4.08 12.25 9.79
CA GLU A 15 -5.55 12.13 9.88
C GLU A 15 -6.07 10.87 9.18
N ARG A 16 -5.56 10.58 7.97
CA ARG A 16 -5.92 9.35 7.24
C ARG A 16 -5.51 8.10 8.01
N TRP A 17 -4.34 8.12 8.65
CA TRP A 17 -3.83 7.00 9.44
C TRP A 17 -4.66 6.77 10.71
N GLU A 18 -5.01 7.83 11.44
CA GLU A 18 -5.87 7.72 12.63
C GLU A 18 -7.25 7.18 12.27
N ARG A 19 -7.88 7.73 11.22
CA ARG A 19 -9.16 7.23 10.74
C ARG A 19 -9.11 5.76 10.36
N LEU A 20 -8.01 5.29 9.75
CA LEU A 20 -7.83 3.87 9.44
C LEU A 20 -7.70 3.03 10.71
N ASN A 21 -7.01 3.53 11.74
CA ASN A 21 -6.78 2.82 12.99
C ASN A 21 -8.08 2.69 13.82
N ASP A 22 -9.00 3.65 13.69
CA ASP A 22 -10.34 3.61 14.30
C ASP A 22 -11.37 2.83 13.47
N SER A 23 -11.06 2.49 12.21
CA SER A 23 -11.95 1.74 11.33
C SER A 23 -12.10 0.27 11.77
N PRO A 24 -13.30 -0.32 11.66
CA PRO A 24 -13.47 -1.74 11.93
C PRO A 24 -12.68 -2.58 10.92
N VAL A 25 -12.04 -3.67 11.37
CA VAL A 25 -11.44 -4.66 10.47
C VAL A 25 -12.56 -5.41 9.77
N THR A 26 -12.68 -5.26 8.45
CA THR A 26 -13.69 -5.98 7.63
C THR A 26 -13.06 -6.91 6.60
N ILE A 27 -11.74 -6.88 6.45
CA ILE A 27 -10.99 -7.72 5.52
C ILE A 27 -9.88 -8.43 6.29
N LEU A 28 -9.87 -9.76 6.21
CA LEU A 28 -8.73 -10.59 6.63
C LEU A 28 -7.92 -10.96 5.39
N GLN A 29 -6.70 -10.45 5.30
CA GLN A 29 -5.76 -10.79 4.25
C GLN A 29 -4.80 -11.89 4.72
N ILE A 30 -4.78 -13.00 4.00
CA ILE A 30 -3.82 -14.09 4.20
C ILE A 30 -2.71 -13.92 3.16
N GLY A 31 -1.55 -13.42 3.59
CA GLY A 31 -0.43 -13.09 2.71
C GLY A 31 0.08 -11.66 2.85
N GLU A 32 1.40 -11.52 2.91
CA GLU A 32 2.12 -10.25 3.11
C GLU A 32 3.10 -9.96 1.96
N GLY A 33 2.82 -10.52 0.78
CA GLY A 33 3.65 -10.41 -0.41
C GLY A 33 3.65 -9.00 -1.04
N GLN A 34 4.63 -8.75 -1.92
CA GLN A 34 4.69 -7.49 -2.68
C GLN A 34 3.49 -7.34 -3.64
N PHE A 35 2.98 -8.44 -4.19
CA PHE A 35 1.85 -8.43 -5.10
C PHE A 35 0.59 -7.82 -4.45
N LEU A 36 0.23 -8.29 -3.26
CA LEU A 36 -0.95 -7.78 -2.54
C LEU A 36 -0.80 -6.28 -2.21
N ARG A 37 0.39 -5.86 -1.74
CA ARG A 37 0.70 -4.44 -1.49
C ARG A 37 0.64 -3.55 -2.73
N GLY A 38 1.04 -4.08 -3.88
CA GLY A 38 1.07 -3.36 -5.14
C GLY A 38 -0.26 -3.35 -5.89
N PHE A 39 -1.19 -4.23 -5.52
CA PHE A 39 -2.44 -4.42 -6.24
C PHE A 39 -3.65 -4.26 -5.32
N PHE A 40 -3.91 -5.24 -4.46
CA PHE A 40 -5.10 -5.25 -3.61
C PHE A 40 -5.10 -4.11 -2.58
N ASP A 41 -4.02 -3.94 -1.82
CA ASP A 41 -3.92 -2.88 -0.81
C ASP A 41 -4.02 -1.49 -1.47
N TRP A 42 -3.48 -1.33 -2.69
CA TRP A 42 -3.62 -0.11 -3.47
C TRP A 42 -5.07 0.17 -3.87
N MET A 43 -5.82 -0.83 -4.33
CA MET A 43 -7.24 -0.68 -4.67
C MET A 43 -8.05 -0.25 -3.45
N ILE A 44 -7.82 -0.88 -2.29
CA ILE A 44 -8.49 -0.51 -1.04
C ILE A 44 -8.11 0.91 -0.61
N HIS A 45 -6.82 1.27 -0.71
CA HIS A 45 -6.36 2.63 -0.44
C HIS A 45 -7.06 3.68 -1.34
N ARG A 46 -7.22 3.39 -2.64
CA ARG A 46 -7.99 4.22 -3.57
C ARG A 46 -9.47 4.33 -3.17
N CYS A 47 -10.12 3.21 -2.82
CA CYS A 47 -11.50 3.21 -2.38
C CYS A 47 -11.71 4.05 -1.11
N ARG A 48 -10.80 3.97 -0.12
CA ARG A 48 -10.86 4.82 1.08
C ARG A 48 -10.66 6.30 0.75
N ALA A 49 -9.75 6.62 -0.18
CA ALA A 49 -9.51 8.01 -0.60
C ALA A 49 -10.72 8.60 -1.33
N GLU A 50 -11.49 7.78 -2.03
CA GLU A 50 -12.71 8.17 -2.75
C GLU A 50 -13.98 8.07 -1.87
N GLY A 51 -13.85 7.67 -0.61
CA GLY A 51 -14.99 7.53 0.33
C GLY A 51 -15.89 6.32 0.06
N LEU A 52 -15.45 5.37 -0.76
CA LEU A 52 -16.22 4.18 -1.18
C LEU A 52 -16.08 3.01 -0.21
N TYR A 53 -15.14 3.08 0.72
CA TYR A 53 -14.86 2.04 1.71
C TYR A 53 -14.32 2.67 2.99
N ASP A 54 -14.74 2.15 4.15
CA ASP A 54 -14.33 2.66 5.45
C ASP A 54 -13.88 1.56 6.44
N GLY A 55 -13.60 0.35 5.96
CA GLY A 55 -13.03 -0.71 6.79
C GLY A 55 -11.49 -0.75 6.79
N ALA A 56 -10.93 -1.54 7.70
CA ALA A 56 -9.51 -1.84 7.78
C ALA A 56 -9.19 -3.28 7.34
N ILE A 57 -7.92 -3.50 7.01
CA ILE A 57 -7.39 -4.81 6.61
C ILE A 57 -6.51 -5.35 7.75
N ALA A 58 -6.83 -6.54 8.26
CA ALA A 58 -5.93 -7.31 9.10
C ALA A 58 -5.08 -8.24 8.21
N VAL A 59 -3.75 -8.15 8.33
CA VAL A 59 -2.82 -8.96 7.54
C VAL A 59 -2.26 -10.09 8.40
N SER A 60 -2.40 -11.33 7.92
CA SER A 60 -1.86 -12.53 8.55
C SER A 60 -0.85 -13.22 7.64
N GLN A 61 0.18 -13.78 8.27
CA GLN A 61 1.18 -14.57 7.56
C GLN A 61 0.63 -15.97 7.21
N PRO A 62 0.81 -16.46 5.98
CA PRO A 62 0.36 -17.79 5.59
C PRO A 62 1.32 -18.90 6.07
N ARG A 63 2.56 -18.54 6.45
CA ARG A 63 3.61 -19.47 6.86
C ARG A 63 4.46 -18.89 8.00
N PRO A 64 5.07 -19.73 8.87
CA PRO A 64 5.94 -19.27 9.96
C PRO A 64 7.12 -18.42 9.48
N SER A 65 7.66 -18.70 8.29
CA SER A 65 8.77 -17.94 7.69
C SER A 65 8.40 -16.52 7.23
N GLY A 66 7.11 -16.16 7.20
CA GLY A 66 6.61 -14.83 6.84
C GLY A 66 6.80 -13.76 7.93
N LYS A 67 7.07 -14.17 9.17
CA LYS A 67 7.09 -13.30 10.36
C LYS A 67 7.99 -12.07 10.20
N ARG A 68 9.15 -12.23 9.60
CA ARG A 68 10.09 -11.12 9.39
C ARG A 68 9.49 -9.97 8.58
N LYS A 69 8.64 -10.27 7.58
CA LYS A 69 8.03 -9.24 6.73
C LYS A 69 6.91 -8.52 7.47
N LEU A 70 6.08 -9.27 8.21
CA LEU A 70 5.02 -8.70 9.02
C LEU A 70 5.59 -7.83 10.15
N ASP A 71 6.63 -8.30 10.84
CA ASP A 71 7.36 -7.53 11.85
C ASP A 71 8.00 -6.26 11.26
N ALA A 72 8.52 -6.32 10.04
CA ALA A 72 9.06 -5.15 9.35
C ALA A 72 7.98 -4.11 9.03
N LEU A 73 6.81 -4.56 8.58
CA LEU A 73 5.66 -3.70 8.32
C LEU A 73 5.08 -3.10 9.60
N ALA A 74 4.95 -3.90 10.67
CA ALA A 74 4.47 -3.45 11.97
C ALA A 74 5.36 -2.37 12.59
N ARG A 75 6.69 -2.50 12.46
CA ARG A 75 7.65 -1.47 12.90
C ARG A 75 7.56 -0.14 12.12
N GLN A 76 6.81 -0.11 11.03
CA GLN A 76 6.54 1.09 10.24
C GLN A 76 5.10 1.56 10.40
N ASP A 77 4.39 1.14 11.46
CA ASP A 77 2.98 1.49 11.69
C ASP A 77 2.05 1.06 10.53
N GLY A 78 2.39 -0.05 9.85
CA GLY A 78 1.66 -0.52 8.67
C GLY A 78 1.95 0.28 7.39
N LEU A 79 2.83 1.29 7.46
CA LEU A 79 3.13 2.18 6.34
C LEU A 79 4.17 1.58 5.39
N TYR A 80 4.00 1.85 4.11
CA TYR A 80 4.96 1.53 3.06
C TYR A 80 4.80 2.50 1.89
N THR A 81 5.83 2.61 1.06
CA THR A 81 5.78 3.40 -0.17
C THR A 81 5.48 2.49 -1.35
N LEU A 82 4.44 2.82 -2.11
CA LEU A 82 4.18 2.22 -3.42
C LEU A 82 4.76 3.10 -4.53
N VAL A 83 5.72 2.57 -5.28
CA VAL A 83 6.30 3.25 -6.44
C VAL A 83 5.67 2.69 -7.70
N ILE A 84 4.85 3.49 -8.38
CA ILE A 84 4.20 3.10 -9.65
C ILE A 84 5.09 3.58 -10.80
N ARG A 85 5.52 2.66 -11.66
CA ARG A 85 6.26 2.97 -12.90
C ARG A 85 5.45 2.48 -14.10
N GLY A 86 4.98 3.41 -14.91
CA GLY A 86 4.33 3.11 -16.19
C GLY A 86 5.30 3.26 -17.35
N LEU A 87 5.05 2.55 -18.45
CA LEU A 87 5.64 2.87 -19.74
C LEU A 87 4.97 4.15 -20.26
N ARG A 88 5.74 5.22 -20.43
CA ARG A 88 5.29 6.38 -21.19
C ARG A 88 5.39 5.99 -22.66
N MET A 89 4.27 5.71 -23.31
CA MET A 89 4.22 5.56 -24.77
C MET A 89 4.54 6.94 -25.37
N GLU A 90 5.83 7.20 -25.60
CA GLU A 90 6.22 8.25 -26.51
C GLU A 90 5.86 7.77 -27.90
N ARG A 91 4.96 8.53 -28.53
CA ARG A 91 4.43 8.29 -29.86
C ARG A 91 5.59 7.94 -30.81
N LEU A 92 5.64 6.70 -31.30
CA LEU A 92 6.54 6.28 -32.38
C LEU A 92 6.18 7.07 -33.64
N SER A 93 6.74 8.27 -33.80
CA SER A 93 6.72 8.99 -35.07
C SER A 93 7.93 8.58 -35.90
N SER A 94 7.65 7.82 -36.95
CA SER A 94 8.33 7.74 -38.25
C SER A 94 9.86 7.96 -38.31
N ALA A 95 10.60 6.93 -38.77
CA ALA A 95 11.51 7.04 -39.92
C ALA A 95 12.28 5.73 -40.18
N LYS A 96 11.98 5.05 -41.30
CA LYS A 96 12.86 5.06 -42.49
C LYS A 96 12.21 4.26 -43.61
N LYS A 97 11.79 4.97 -44.66
CA LYS A 97 11.87 4.45 -46.03
C LYS A 97 13.35 4.24 -46.33
N SER A 98 13.71 3.04 -46.77
CA SER A 98 14.80 2.77 -47.72
C SER A 98 14.42 1.59 -48.56
#